data_AF-A0A1S9RIX2-F1
#
_entry.id   AF-A0A1S9RIX2-F1
#
_cell.length_a   1.000
_cell.length_b   1.000
_cell.length_c   1.000
_cell.angle_alpha   90.00
_cell.angle_beta   90.00
_cell.angle_gamma   90.00
#
_symmetry.space_group_name_H-M   'P 1'
#
loop_
_entity.id
_entity.type
_entity.pdbx_description
1 polymer ?
#
loop_
_entity_poly.entity_id
_entity_poly.type
_entity_poly.pdbx_seq_one_letter_code
_entity_poly.pdbx_strand_id
1 'polypeptide(L)'
;MKMESLRRAYGIAEPVRRGMELKIVRDGTFRPAVLGGMKGGNVHEDILVLGGRDTEIGWEDVFQGDDLREPPSFHDEMEKRLKMHF
;
A
#
# COMPACT_ATOMS: atom_id res chain seq x y z
N MET A 1 -10.91 4.87 -17.82
CA MET A 1 -11.74 6.06 -17.48
C MET A 1 -11.04 7.11 -16.61
N LYS A 2 -10.71 6.89 -15.31
CA LYS A 2 -10.27 8.00 -14.43
C LYS A 2 -8.87 8.58 -14.73
N MET A 3 -7.88 7.76 -15.08
CA MET A 3 -6.56 8.23 -15.58
C MET A 3 -6.67 8.95 -16.93
N GLU A 4 -7.61 8.55 -17.77
CA GLU A 4 -7.90 9.24 -19.03
C GLU A 4 -8.58 10.59 -18.77
N SER A 5 -9.42 10.69 -17.72
CA SER A 5 -9.98 11.96 -17.27
C SER A 5 -8.89 12.92 -16.79
N LEU A 6 -7.94 12.45 -15.98
CA LEU A 6 -6.77 13.26 -15.58
C LEU A 6 -5.93 13.66 -16.78
N ARG A 7 -5.68 12.73 -17.71
CA ARG A 7 -4.98 13.03 -18.96
C ARG A 7 -5.68 14.11 -19.78
N ARG A 8 -7.02 14.09 -19.84
CA ARG A 8 -7.82 15.09 -20.56
C ARG A 8 -7.82 16.45 -19.85
N ALA A 9 -7.87 16.47 -18.52
CA ALA A 9 -7.95 17.70 -17.74
C ALA A 9 -6.58 18.40 -17.57
N TYR A 10 -5.51 17.62 -17.38
CA TYR A 10 -4.20 18.12 -16.95
C TYR A 10 -3.05 17.68 -17.86
N GLY A 11 -3.34 16.99 -18.97
CA GLY A 11 -2.34 16.48 -19.89
C GLY A 11 -1.64 15.21 -19.42
N ILE A 12 -0.68 14.73 -20.21
CA ILE A 12 0.00 13.44 -19.98
C ILE A 12 0.90 13.44 -18.74
N ALA A 13 1.35 14.61 -18.29
CA ALA A 13 2.23 14.72 -17.13
C ALA A 13 1.56 14.27 -15.82
N GLU A 14 0.25 14.49 -15.67
CA GLU A 14 -0.44 14.20 -14.40
C GLU A 14 -0.56 12.68 -14.14
N PRO A 15 -1.03 11.84 -15.09
CA PRO A 15 -1.03 10.39 -14.92
C PRO A 15 0.37 9.81 -14.67
N VAL A 16 1.39 10.36 -15.33
CA VAL A 16 2.79 9.91 -15.16
C VAL A 16 3.27 10.23 -13.75
N ARG A 17 3.08 11.48 -13.29
CA ARG A 17 3.45 11.88 -11.92
C ARG A 17 2.72 11.03 -10.89
N ARG A 18 1.41 10.84 -11.02
CA ARG A 18 0.62 10.03 -10.08
C ARG A 18 1.07 8.57 -10.05
N GLY A 19 1.42 8.01 -11.20
CA GLY A 19 2.01 6.67 -11.27
C GLY A 19 3.36 6.56 -10.56
N MET A 20 4.22 7.59 -10.71
CA MET A 20 5.51 7.65 -10.02
C MET A 20 5.36 7.80 -8.51
N GLU A 21 4.48 8.69 -8.05
CA GLU A 21 4.18 8.89 -6.63
C GLU A 21 3.68 7.59 -5.98
N LEU A 22 2.73 6.89 -6.62
CA LEU A 22 2.22 5.62 -6.12
C LEU A 22 3.31 4.54 -6.06
N LYS A 23 4.21 4.50 -7.06
CA LYS A 23 5.35 3.59 -7.06
C LYS A 23 6.29 3.88 -5.88
N ILE A 24 6.66 5.14 -5.65
CA ILE A 24 7.54 5.53 -4.54
C ILE A 24 6.93 5.10 -3.21
N VAL A 25 5.62 5.31 -3.02
CA VAL A 25 4.93 4.89 -1.81
C VAL A 25 4.98 3.37 -1.64
N ARG A 26 4.69 2.60 -2.68
CA ARG A 26 4.75 1.13 -2.63
C ARG A 26 6.14 0.60 -2.33
N ASP A 27 7.16 1.18 -2.95
CA ASP A 27 8.55 0.75 -2.79
C ASP A 27 9.10 1.16 -1.40
N GLY A 28 8.69 2.32 -0.90
CA GLY A 28 9.14 2.90 0.37
C GLY A 28 8.38 2.41 1.61
N THR A 29 7.27 1.70 1.44
CA THR A 29 6.45 1.25 2.57
C THR A 29 6.90 -0.11 3.10
N PHE A 30 7.09 -0.14 4.41
CA PHE A 30 7.36 -1.35 5.16
C PHE A 30 6.71 -1.24 6.53
N ARG A 31 5.87 -2.22 6.83
CA ARG A 31 5.25 -2.39 8.13
C ARG A 31 5.41 -3.87 8.51
N PRO A 32 6.14 -4.18 9.59
CA PRO A 32 6.30 -5.56 10.04
C PRO A 32 4.97 -6.28 10.27
N ALA A 33 4.89 -7.58 10.01
CA ALA A 33 3.68 -8.37 10.26
C ALA A 33 3.26 -8.34 11.73
N VAL A 34 4.21 -8.28 12.67
CA VAL A 34 3.94 -8.14 14.10
C VAL A 34 3.19 -6.84 14.43
N LEU A 35 3.33 -5.81 13.59
CA LEU A 35 2.58 -4.54 13.70
C LEU A 35 1.35 -4.50 12.78
N GLY A 36 0.94 -5.64 12.22
CA GLY A 36 -0.21 -5.75 11.33
C GLY A 36 0.13 -5.70 9.84
N GLY A 37 1.42 -5.75 9.43
CA GLY A 37 1.82 -5.95 8.03
C GLY A 37 1.29 -4.91 7.03
N MET A 38 1.23 -5.28 5.74
CA MET A 38 0.49 -4.52 4.69
C MET A 38 -1.01 -4.78 4.72
N LYS A 39 -1.48 -5.51 5.72
CA LYS A 39 -2.84 -6.01 5.87
C LYS A 39 -3.80 -4.83 6.02
N GLY A 40 -3.50 -3.86 6.90
CA GLY A 40 -4.30 -2.64 7.18
C GLY A 40 -4.38 -1.58 6.07
N GLY A 41 -4.05 -1.90 4.82
CA GLY A 41 -3.91 -0.91 3.76
C GLY A 41 -2.74 0.05 3.97
N ASN A 42 -2.64 1.07 3.12
CA ASN A 42 -1.61 2.09 3.21
C ASN A 42 -2.24 3.44 2.88
N VAL A 43 -2.43 4.28 3.90
CA VAL A 43 -3.08 5.59 3.75
C VAL A 43 -2.45 6.44 2.64
N HIS A 44 -1.13 6.33 2.44
CA HIS A 44 -0.45 7.06 1.37
C HIS A 44 -0.79 6.50 -0.01
N GLU A 45 -1.01 5.19 -0.13
CA GLU A 45 -1.57 4.59 -1.34
C GLU A 45 -3.03 4.98 -1.50
N ASP A 46 -3.84 4.99 -0.44
CA ASP A 46 -5.28 5.29 -0.54
C ASP A 46 -5.54 6.74 -1.01
N ILE A 47 -4.69 7.68 -0.60
CA ILE A 47 -4.68 9.07 -1.08
C ILE A 47 -4.28 9.15 -2.57
N LEU A 48 -3.33 8.31 -3.00
CA LEU A 48 -2.78 8.35 -4.36
C LEU A 48 -3.55 7.46 -5.35
N VAL A 49 -4.25 6.44 -4.87
CA VAL A 49 -5.10 5.57 -5.66
C VAL A 49 -6.29 6.38 -6.14
N LEU A 50 -6.51 6.33 -7.46
CA LEU A 50 -7.60 7.03 -8.13
C LEU A 50 -8.93 6.32 -7.89
N GLY A 51 -9.42 6.47 -6.67
CA GLY A 51 -10.62 5.85 -6.12
C GLY A 51 -11.14 6.63 -4.90
N GLY A 52 -10.25 7.21 -4.10
CA GLY A 52 -10.62 8.05 -2.94
C GLY A 52 -11.22 7.21 -1.82
N ARG A 53 -10.43 6.29 -1.26
CA ARG A 53 -10.74 5.68 0.04
C ARG A 53 -10.10 6.42 1.20
N ASP A 54 -9.41 7.53 0.95
CA ASP A 54 -8.78 8.37 1.97
C ASP A 54 -9.77 8.91 3.02
N THR A 55 -11.06 8.99 2.66
CA THR A 55 -12.13 9.44 3.57
C THR A 55 -13.13 8.35 3.93
N GLU A 56 -12.95 7.11 3.49
CA GLU A 56 -13.91 6.03 3.68
C GLU A 56 -13.26 4.84 4.38
N ILE A 57 -13.91 4.31 5.42
CA ILE A 57 -13.47 3.11 6.14
C ILE A 57 -14.57 2.04 6.06
N GLY A 58 -14.21 0.88 5.52
CA GLY A 58 -15.05 -0.31 5.45
C GLY A 58 -14.78 -1.29 6.58
N TRP A 59 -15.64 -2.30 6.70
CA TRP A 59 -15.46 -3.37 7.70
C TRP A 59 -14.22 -4.22 7.39
N GLU A 60 -13.94 -4.44 6.11
CA GLU A 60 -12.79 -5.17 5.60
C GLU A 60 -11.44 -4.49 5.91
N ASP A 61 -11.43 -3.19 6.17
CA ASP A 61 -10.21 -2.46 6.56
C ASP A 61 -9.83 -2.76 8.02
N VAL A 62 -10.83 -3.05 8.86
CA VAL A 62 -10.68 -3.35 10.30
C VAL A 62 -10.57 -4.85 10.57
N PHE A 63 -11.38 -5.66 9.88
CA PHE A 63 -11.50 -7.10 10.11
C PHE A 63 -10.97 -7.88 8.91
N GLN A 64 -9.79 -8.46 9.08
CA GLN A 64 -9.04 -9.05 7.97
C GLN A 64 -9.05 -10.58 7.95
N GLY A 65 -9.80 -11.20 8.87
CA GLY A 65 -10.08 -12.63 8.87
C GLY A 65 -8.91 -13.53 9.30
N ASP A 66 -7.83 -12.96 9.81
CA ASP A 66 -6.61 -13.71 10.18
C ASP A 66 -6.13 -13.38 11.61
N ASP A 67 -7.07 -12.92 12.47
CA ASP A 67 -6.79 -12.42 13.82
C ASP A 67 -6.30 -13.52 14.79
N LEU A 68 -6.46 -14.79 14.41
CA LEU A 68 -6.06 -15.97 15.19
C LEU A 68 -4.69 -16.52 14.78
N ARG A 69 -4.09 -16.01 13.70
CA ARG A 69 -2.80 -16.50 13.20
C ARG A 69 -1.67 -15.70 13.83
N GLU A 70 -0.73 -16.41 14.45
CA GLU A 70 0.45 -15.77 15.00
C GLU A 70 1.30 -15.15 13.87
N PRO A 71 1.59 -13.84 13.92
CA PRO A 71 2.38 -13.18 12.89
C PRO A 71 3.84 -13.67 12.93
N PRO A 72 4.52 -13.76 11.78
CA PRO A 72 5.95 -14.08 11.75
C PRO A 72 6.76 -13.04 12.52
N SER A 73 7.90 -13.46 13.06
CA SER A 73 8.77 -12.55 13.81
C SER A 73 9.41 -11.50 12.88
N PHE A 74 9.77 -10.35 13.46
CA PHE A 74 10.46 -9.29 12.71
C PHE A 74 11.78 -9.78 12.08
N HIS A 75 12.51 -10.65 12.78
CA HIS A 75 13.78 -11.18 12.29
C HIS A 75 13.58 -12.07 11.06
N ASP A 76 12.61 -12.97 11.09
CA ASP A 76 12.29 -13.85 9.95
C ASP A 76 11.87 -13.04 8.70
N GLU A 77 11.11 -11.97 8.90
CA GLU A 77 10.73 -11.06 7.79
C GLU A 77 11.92 -10.34 7.18
N MET A 78 12.83 -9.85 8.03
CA MET A 78 14.01 -9.11 7.59
C MET A 78 15.00 -10.01 6.84
N GLU A 79 15.25 -11.22 7.31
CA GLU A 79 16.11 -12.19 6.61
C GLU A 79 15.57 -12.52 5.23
N LYS A 80 14.26 -12.78 5.12
CA LYS A 80 13.59 -13.03 3.84
C LYS A 80 13.65 -11.83 2.90
N ARG A 81 13.45 -10.61 3.40
CA ARG A 81 13.46 -9.38 2.59
C ARG A 81 14.87 -9.02 2.13
N LEU A 82 15.87 -9.20 2.98
CA LEU A 82 17.27 -8.89 2.69
C LEU A 82 18.03 -10.03 2.01
N LYS A 83 17.37 -11.18 1.80
CA LYS A 83 17.99 -12.41 1.26
C LYS A 83 19.26 -12.81 2.03
N MET A 84 19.25 -12.54 3.33
CA MET A 84 20.33 -12.93 4.23
C MET A 84 20.12 -14.40 4.56
N HIS A 85 20.80 -15.28 3.81
CA HIS A 85 20.93 -16.68 4.18
C HIS A 85 22.16 -16.82 5.08
N PHE A 86 21.97 -17.39 6.27
CA PHE A 86 23.06 -18.00 7.04
C PHE A 86 23.31 -19.43 6.55
#